data_AF-A0A8J6I9Y8-F1
#
_entry.id   AF-A0A8J6I9Y8-F1
#
_cell.length_a   1.000
_cell.length_b   1.000
_cell.length_c   1.000
_cell.angle_alpha   90.00
_cell.angle_beta   90.00
_cell.angle_gamma   90.00
#
_symmetry.space_group_name_H-M   'P 1'
#
loop_
_entity.id
_entity.type
_entity.pdbx_description
1 polymer ?
#
loop_
_entity_poly.entity_id
_entity_poly.type
_entity_poly.pdbx_seq_one_letter_code
_entity_poly.pdbx_strand_id
1 'polypeptide(L)'
;MSTLFRRKYAAMAAVPVLIGSAVFGLQGTSANASDEVKVFTSNFTSTTGEIFTATNHLVQDSPEVARAKRALVKSAFDGTNPDAKKIVTADGKIRHEWIVAWAGDWNAADNNTASLVKTKPIVSFDGEELRDNAVGPDFLAVIDATKGSPTYGKVVNTVTTGPVVENEPHHMQYLWHKGDEIFAGGLYSDITYVFDVKALPNVTIKGVNLPTDTPCGSIPDAYWTLKDGTAYGTYMGGADVPGPCTYTNGEVRLSNGFGGSPGSLVHIGRDGKTLSEVPAALPDSEDPNVCLNIPAIPTATCANPHGIQAREDLNILIASDYAEPRNIVLDPVKAPDARIFRPTVRTWDITERDNAKLRSVSIMPDGPRKERVAAHEEPRGIMEVTVTNQKEHKGAFASSMCGGVIYYTPDITAAKPKWREVFDDTTAARIHNPQVNEGGGCDGGGWVQTSPDDKYLYHAVIGRNPGSIDPADSGVAKQVYMLDIRKLLAAGTNTTCSIDTIQEVSKGGAEKDCPTLTDSFLVQDNTSGGPHWGTPDNFTIGKDGYYHETTNVTRLAFSNYFVARTNNDGNHQLCILNISKQGKLSLDDTFIDENTGASCVNFNRTSWPHGDYGDAKPHSMLFVVADEDVR
;
A
#
# COMPACT_ATOMS: atom_id res chain seq x y z
N MET A 1 -66.77 -17.15 -46.07
CA MET A 1 -66.51 -18.38 -46.86
C MET A 1 -65.09 -18.80 -46.55
N SER A 2 -64.89 -19.71 -45.57
CA SER A 2 -64.49 -21.12 -45.81
C SER A 2 -63.23 -21.22 -46.70
N THR A 3 -62.09 -21.83 -46.35
CA THR A 3 -61.78 -22.91 -45.41
C THR A 3 -60.25 -23.20 -45.50
N LEU A 4 -59.68 -23.83 -44.44
CA LEU A 4 -58.52 -24.76 -44.45
C LEU A 4 -57.08 -24.21 -44.69
N PHE A 5 -56.22 -24.20 -43.66
CA PHE A 5 -55.31 -25.31 -43.30
C PHE A 5 -54.64 -25.10 -41.92
N ARG A 6 -54.50 -26.21 -41.17
CA ARG A 6 -53.93 -26.37 -39.81
C ARG A 6 -52.47 -26.85 -39.85
N ARG A 7 -51.68 -26.54 -38.81
CA ARG A 7 -50.84 -27.47 -38.00
C ARG A 7 -50.23 -26.70 -36.81
N LYS A 8 -50.76 -26.87 -35.58
CA LYS A 8 -50.38 -27.84 -34.52
C LYS A 8 -48.98 -27.62 -33.94
N TYR A 9 -48.90 -27.12 -32.70
CA TYR A 9 -48.12 -27.74 -31.62
C TYR A 9 -48.87 -27.59 -30.29
N ALA A 10 -48.93 -28.69 -29.56
CA ALA A 10 -49.65 -28.86 -28.30
C ALA A 10 -48.71 -28.58 -27.12
N ALA A 11 -49.21 -27.82 -26.15
CA ALA A 11 -48.60 -27.72 -24.83
C ALA A 11 -48.95 -28.98 -24.03
N MET A 12 -47.92 -29.67 -23.51
CA MET A 12 -48.08 -30.62 -22.41
C MET A 12 -47.17 -30.16 -21.27
N ALA A 13 -47.81 -29.83 -20.15
CA ALA A 13 -47.18 -29.69 -18.86
C ALA A 13 -46.76 -31.08 -18.37
N ALA A 14 -45.50 -31.23 -17.99
CA ALA A 14 -44.99 -32.40 -17.28
C ALA A 14 -44.23 -31.93 -16.04
N VAL A 15 -44.77 -32.29 -14.88
CA VAL A 15 -44.12 -32.25 -13.57
C VAL A 15 -43.30 -33.53 -13.40
N PRO A 16 -42.04 -33.44 -12.96
CA PRO A 16 -41.38 -34.51 -12.21
C PRO A 16 -40.92 -33.96 -10.85
N VAL A 17 -41.56 -34.31 -9.74
CA VAL A 17 -41.25 -35.48 -8.88
C VAL A 17 -39.77 -35.52 -8.46
N LEU A 18 -39.53 -35.04 -7.23
CA LEU A 18 -38.33 -35.27 -6.43
C LEU A 18 -38.09 -36.78 -6.26
N ILE A 19 -36.99 -37.28 -6.80
CA ILE A 19 -36.45 -38.61 -6.50
C ILE A 19 -35.11 -38.39 -5.78
N GLY A 20 -35.11 -38.65 -4.47
CA GLY A 20 -33.90 -38.74 -3.67
C GLY A 20 -33.01 -39.86 -4.21
N SER A 21 -31.82 -39.49 -4.67
CA SER A 21 -30.78 -40.41 -5.10
C SER A 21 -29.58 -40.22 -4.19
N ALA A 22 -29.43 -41.13 -3.23
CA ALA A 22 -28.21 -41.28 -2.45
C ALA A 22 -27.09 -41.76 -3.38
N VAL A 23 -26.09 -40.92 -3.59
CA VAL A 23 -24.84 -41.29 -4.26
C VAL A 23 -23.77 -41.44 -3.19
N PHE A 24 -23.51 -42.70 -2.81
CA PHE A 24 -22.24 -43.09 -2.19
C PHE A 24 -21.20 -43.19 -3.31
N GLY A 25 -20.14 -42.40 -3.24
CA GLY A 25 -19.08 -42.38 -4.24
C GLY A 25 -17.81 -41.69 -3.75
N LEU A 26 -16.94 -42.49 -3.14
CA LEU A 26 -15.47 -42.34 -3.03
C LEU A 26 -14.95 -41.08 -2.32
N GLN A 27 -14.62 -41.28 -1.05
CA GLN A 27 -13.69 -40.46 -0.26
C GLN A 27 -12.35 -40.31 -1.01
N GLY A 28 -12.21 -39.20 -1.74
CA GLY A 28 -10.91 -38.54 -1.82
C GLY A 28 -10.60 -37.97 -0.46
N THR A 29 -9.40 -38.22 0.04
CA THR A 29 -8.90 -37.66 1.30
C THR A 29 -8.80 -36.14 1.19
N SER A 30 -9.88 -35.43 1.56
CA SER A 30 -9.80 -34.02 1.88
C SER A 30 -9.02 -33.89 3.20
N ALA A 31 -7.95 -33.11 3.16
CA ALA A 31 -7.18 -32.79 4.34
C ALA A 31 -8.07 -31.97 5.30
N ASN A 32 -8.25 -32.56 6.48
CA ASN A 32 -8.38 -32.01 7.83
C ASN A 32 -9.27 -30.78 8.10
N ALA A 33 -10.14 -30.96 9.10
CA ALA A 33 -10.93 -29.99 9.86
C ALA A 33 -10.56 -28.51 9.64
N SER A 34 -11.51 -27.71 9.17
CA SER A 34 -11.43 -26.25 9.24
C SER A 34 -11.06 -25.86 10.66
N ASP A 35 -9.95 -25.15 10.83
CA ASP A 35 -9.51 -24.69 12.14
C ASP A 35 -10.67 -23.98 12.84
N GLU A 36 -10.84 -24.24 14.14
CA GLU A 36 -11.88 -23.56 14.91
C GLU A 36 -11.59 -22.05 14.87
N VAL A 37 -12.59 -21.23 14.57
CA VAL A 37 -12.46 -19.77 14.54
C VAL A 37 -13.21 -19.17 15.71
N LYS A 38 -12.53 -18.36 16.53
CA LYS A 38 -13.17 -17.58 17.58
C LYS A 38 -13.47 -16.17 17.10
N VAL A 39 -14.72 -15.76 17.24
CA VAL A 39 -15.19 -14.46 16.78
C VAL A 39 -15.35 -13.48 17.94
N PHE A 40 -14.81 -12.28 17.78
CA PHE A 40 -14.99 -11.17 18.73
C PHE A 40 -15.13 -9.85 17.97
N THR A 41 -16.17 -9.08 18.30
CA THR A 41 -16.45 -7.79 17.66
C THR A 41 -16.25 -6.64 18.65
N SER A 42 -15.51 -5.63 18.20
CA SER A 42 -15.43 -4.31 18.84
C SER A 42 -16.20 -3.29 18.00
N ASN A 43 -16.74 -2.27 18.67
CA ASN A 43 -17.60 -1.26 18.05
C ASN A 43 -17.08 0.15 18.36
N PHE A 44 -17.26 1.06 17.41
CA PHE A 44 -17.05 2.49 17.57
C PHE A 44 -18.27 3.25 17.03
N THR A 45 -18.70 4.31 17.73
CA THR A 45 -19.80 5.17 17.24
C THR A 45 -19.20 6.43 16.62
N SER A 46 -19.43 6.62 15.33
CA SER A 46 -18.91 7.76 14.56
C SER A 46 -19.54 9.09 14.98
N THR A 47 -19.02 10.19 14.44
CA THR A 47 -19.57 11.55 14.63
C THR A 47 -21.00 11.70 14.13
N THR A 48 -21.43 10.87 13.16
CA THR A 48 -22.82 10.81 12.65
C THR A 48 -23.74 9.90 13.47
N GLY A 49 -23.20 9.18 14.46
CA GLY A 49 -23.93 8.22 15.29
C GLY A 49 -24.03 6.81 14.70
N GLU A 50 -23.42 6.56 13.53
CA GLU A 50 -23.32 5.23 12.93
C GLU A 50 -22.34 4.34 13.71
N ILE A 51 -22.63 3.04 13.77
CA ILE A 51 -21.78 2.07 14.48
C ILE A 51 -20.88 1.38 13.46
N PHE A 52 -19.58 1.62 13.59
CA PHE A 52 -18.53 0.90 12.88
C PHE A 52 -18.02 -0.25 13.73
N THR A 53 -17.62 -1.34 13.08
CA THR A 53 -17.18 -2.55 13.76
C THR A 53 -15.82 -3.01 13.24
N ALA A 54 -15.07 -3.65 14.13
CA ALA A 54 -13.95 -4.51 13.78
C ALA A 54 -14.22 -5.90 14.38
N THR A 55 -14.45 -6.89 13.51
CA THR A 55 -14.77 -8.27 13.89
C THR A 55 -13.56 -9.17 13.64
N ASN A 56 -12.96 -9.64 14.72
CA ASN A 56 -11.84 -10.57 14.72
C ASN A 56 -12.34 -12.00 14.46
N HIS A 57 -11.62 -12.73 13.63
CA HIS A 57 -11.82 -14.13 13.31
C HIS A 57 -10.53 -14.89 13.64
N LEU A 58 -10.33 -15.18 14.93
CA LEU A 58 -9.10 -15.73 15.48
C LEU A 58 -9.01 -17.24 15.19
N VAL A 59 -8.07 -17.62 14.34
CA VAL A 59 -7.77 -19.02 14.02
C VAL A 59 -7.21 -19.71 15.25
N GLN A 60 -7.86 -20.79 15.70
CA GLN A 60 -7.38 -21.59 16.83
C GLN A 60 -6.34 -22.60 16.35
N ASP A 61 -5.39 -22.91 17.23
CA ASP A 61 -4.37 -23.91 16.93
C ASP A 61 -5.00 -25.28 16.67
N SER A 62 -4.76 -25.81 15.46
CA SER A 62 -5.02 -27.21 15.18
C SER A 62 -4.23 -28.12 16.16
N PRO A 63 -4.66 -29.37 16.38
CA PRO A 63 -3.91 -30.30 17.24
C PRO A 63 -2.44 -30.47 16.84
N GLU A 64 -2.12 -30.31 15.56
CA GLU A 64 -0.76 -30.36 15.04
C GLU A 64 0.04 -29.10 15.40
N VAL A 65 -0.52 -27.91 15.15
CA VAL A 65 0.11 -26.64 15.52
C VAL A 65 0.33 -26.58 17.03
N ALA A 66 -0.65 -26.99 17.83
CA ALA A 66 -0.54 -27.04 19.28
C ALA A 66 0.57 -27.99 19.74
N ARG A 67 0.77 -29.14 19.06
CA ARG A 67 1.90 -30.05 19.33
C ARG A 67 3.24 -29.40 18.96
N ALA A 68 3.32 -28.74 17.80
CA ALA A 68 4.53 -28.08 17.34
C ALA A 68 4.95 -26.93 18.27
N LYS A 69 4.00 -26.11 18.74
CA LYS A 69 4.25 -25.06 19.74
C LYS A 69 4.76 -25.64 21.06
N ARG A 70 4.15 -26.71 21.57
CA ARG A 70 4.66 -27.42 22.77
C ARG A 70 6.07 -27.97 22.59
N ALA A 71 6.38 -28.51 21.41
CA ALA A 71 7.71 -29.01 21.10
C ALA A 71 8.75 -27.88 21.03
N LEU A 72 8.39 -26.73 20.43
CA LEU A 72 9.21 -25.53 20.41
C LEU A 72 9.54 -25.06 21.84
N VAL A 73 8.51 -24.88 22.68
CA VAL A 73 8.66 -24.47 24.09
C VAL A 73 9.55 -25.44 24.86
N LYS A 74 9.33 -26.75 24.70
CA LYS A 74 10.19 -27.77 25.32
C LYS A 74 11.64 -27.64 24.86
N SER A 75 11.89 -27.45 23.56
CA SER A 75 13.24 -27.29 23.02
C SER A 75 13.95 -26.02 23.51
N ALA A 76 13.20 -24.96 23.80
CA ALA A 76 13.70 -23.74 24.40
C ALA A 76 14.15 -23.96 25.86
N PHE A 77 13.31 -24.65 26.66
CA PHE A 77 13.62 -24.93 28.07
C PHE A 77 14.73 -25.96 28.26
N ASP A 78 14.77 -26.99 27.42
CA ASP A 78 15.84 -28.00 27.45
C ASP A 78 17.17 -27.48 26.86
N GLY A 79 17.14 -26.29 26.22
CA GLY A 79 18.32 -25.66 25.61
C GLY A 79 18.80 -26.33 24.32
N THR A 80 17.98 -27.21 23.72
CA THR A 80 18.31 -27.94 22.49
C THR A 80 18.08 -27.11 21.22
N ASN A 81 17.27 -26.04 21.31
CA ASN A 81 17.07 -25.06 20.25
C ASN A 81 17.34 -23.63 20.77
N PRO A 82 18.55 -23.09 20.54
CA PRO A 82 18.91 -21.75 20.98
C PRO A 82 18.07 -20.63 20.34
N ASP A 83 17.53 -20.85 19.13
CA ASP A 83 16.68 -19.86 18.46
C ASP A 83 15.27 -19.84 19.07
N ALA A 84 14.73 -21.01 19.42
CA ALA A 84 13.47 -21.10 20.18
C ALA A 84 13.55 -20.34 21.52
N LYS A 85 14.71 -20.38 22.19
CA LYS A 85 14.93 -19.67 23.46
C LYS A 85 14.83 -18.15 23.33
N LYS A 86 15.01 -17.58 22.13
CA LYS A 86 14.90 -16.13 21.90
C LYS A 86 13.45 -15.66 21.94
N ILE A 87 12.53 -16.47 21.41
CA ILE A 87 11.11 -16.12 21.26
C ILE A 87 10.22 -16.73 22.35
N VAL A 88 10.69 -17.75 23.09
CA VAL A 88 9.94 -18.37 24.19
C VAL A 88 10.24 -17.66 25.53
N THR A 89 9.19 -17.21 26.19
CA THR A 89 9.25 -16.55 27.51
C THR A 89 9.52 -17.55 28.64
N ALA A 90 9.89 -17.04 29.82
CA ALA A 90 10.13 -17.88 31.00
C ALA A 90 8.88 -18.65 31.46
N ASP A 91 7.68 -18.13 31.21
CA ASP A 91 6.39 -18.80 31.47
C ASP A 91 5.90 -19.68 30.31
N GLY A 92 6.70 -19.83 29.24
CA GLY A 92 6.44 -20.75 28.13
C GLY A 92 5.50 -20.21 27.05
N LYS A 93 5.25 -18.90 27.03
CA LYS A 93 4.58 -18.22 25.91
C LYS A 93 5.58 -18.02 24.76
N ILE A 94 5.07 -17.94 23.54
CA ILE A 94 5.85 -17.53 22.37
C ILE A 94 5.53 -16.06 22.14
N ARG A 95 6.55 -15.20 22.12
CA ARG A 95 6.41 -13.80 21.73
C ARG A 95 6.35 -13.71 20.23
N HIS A 96 5.44 -12.89 19.74
CA HIS A 96 5.20 -12.78 18.32
C HIS A 96 5.47 -11.38 17.78
N GLU A 97 6.02 -11.39 16.58
CA GLU A 97 5.96 -10.28 15.65
C GLU A 97 4.98 -10.67 14.54
N TRP A 98 4.25 -9.68 14.05
CA TRP A 98 3.17 -9.85 13.10
C TRP A 98 3.42 -8.99 11.87
N ILE A 99 2.93 -9.45 10.72
CA ILE A 99 2.58 -8.55 9.62
C ILE A 99 1.09 -8.29 9.72
N VAL A 100 0.71 -7.01 9.77
CA VAL A 100 -0.69 -6.58 9.64
C VAL A 100 -0.84 -5.98 8.26
N ALA A 101 -1.67 -6.59 7.40
CA ALA A 101 -1.92 -6.15 6.04
C ALA A 101 -3.36 -5.67 5.88
N TRP A 102 -3.55 -4.50 5.28
CA TRP A 102 -4.86 -3.94 4.96
C TRP A 102 -5.29 -4.44 3.58
N ALA A 103 -6.41 -5.16 3.51
CA ALA A 103 -6.84 -5.89 2.33
C ALA A 103 -8.34 -5.82 2.13
N GLY A 104 -8.78 -5.82 0.86
CA GLY A 104 -10.19 -5.90 0.51
C GLY A 104 -10.50 -7.21 -0.19
N ASP A 105 -11.62 -7.84 0.16
CA ASP A 105 -12.15 -8.96 -0.62
C ASP A 105 -12.47 -8.50 -2.05
N TRP A 106 -12.14 -9.36 -3.02
CA TRP A 106 -12.47 -9.12 -4.41
C TRP A 106 -13.98 -9.08 -4.61
N ASN A 107 -14.45 -8.11 -5.38
CA ASN A 107 -15.88 -7.94 -5.64
C ASN A 107 -16.15 -7.47 -7.08
N ALA A 108 -17.42 -7.47 -7.48
CA ALA A 108 -17.81 -7.10 -8.84
C ALA A 108 -17.45 -5.65 -9.21
N ALA A 109 -17.37 -4.74 -8.23
CA ALA A 109 -17.05 -3.34 -8.44
C ALA A 109 -15.55 -3.09 -8.67
N ASP A 110 -14.70 -4.10 -8.50
CA ASP A 110 -13.28 -4.09 -8.85
C ASP A 110 -13.04 -4.28 -10.36
N ASN A 111 -14.01 -4.87 -11.06
CA ASN A 111 -13.92 -5.11 -12.50
C ASN A 111 -13.91 -3.77 -13.27
N ASN A 112 -12.88 -3.58 -14.11
CA ASN A 112 -12.85 -2.47 -15.07
C ASN A 112 -13.85 -2.68 -16.23
N THR A 113 -14.14 -1.63 -17.00
CA THR A 113 -15.08 -1.68 -18.13
C THR A 113 -14.71 -2.65 -19.25
N ALA A 114 -13.44 -2.96 -19.45
CA ALA A 114 -12.99 -3.95 -20.43
C ALA A 114 -13.29 -5.40 -19.98
N SER A 115 -13.26 -5.65 -18.67
CA SER A 115 -13.78 -6.88 -18.04
C SER A 115 -15.31 -6.90 -17.98
N LEU A 116 -15.98 -5.76 -17.80
CA LEU A 116 -17.46 -5.70 -17.72
C LEU A 116 -18.17 -6.17 -19.01
N VAL A 117 -17.54 -6.04 -20.17
CA VAL A 117 -18.06 -6.56 -21.45
C VAL A 117 -17.91 -8.09 -21.55
N LYS A 118 -16.99 -8.68 -20.78
CA LYS A 118 -16.77 -10.13 -20.69
C LYS A 118 -17.54 -10.79 -19.54
N THR A 119 -17.79 -10.05 -18.45
CA THR A 119 -18.71 -10.49 -17.39
C THR A 119 -20.11 -10.51 -17.96
N LYS A 120 -20.70 -11.71 -18.09
CA LYS A 120 -22.10 -11.80 -18.52
C LYS A 120 -22.96 -11.07 -17.49
N PRO A 121 -23.98 -10.30 -17.89
CA PRO A 121 -24.96 -9.79 -16.95
C PRO A 121 -25.49 -10.98 -16.15
N ILE A 122 -25.58 -10.82 -14.83
CA ILE A 122 -25.92 -11.82 -13.81
C ILE A 122 -27.05 -12.75 -14.28
N VAL A 123 -26.69 -13.85 -14.95
CA VAL A 123 -27.55 -15.02 -15.22
C VAL A 123 -26.73 -16.31 -15.24
N SER A 124 -25.46 -16.26 -14.78
CA SER A 124 -24.63 -17.42 -14.54
C SER A 124 -24.89 -17.91 -13.11
N PHE A 125 -25.34 -19.16 -12.96
CA PHE A 125 -25.51 -19.84 -11.67
C PHE A 125 -24.32 -20.76 -11.37
N ASP A 126 -23.12 -20.35 -11.80
CA ASP A 126 -21.88 -20.97 -11.33
C ASP A 126 -21.57 -20.46 -9.92
N GLY A 127 -21.23 -21.38 -9.01
CA GLY A 127 -21.00 -21.07 -7.59
C GLY A 127 -19.71 -20.29 -7.35
N GLU A 128 -18.70 -20.43 -8.21
CA GLU A 128 -17.44 -19.68 -8.09
C GLU A 128 -17.62 -18.24 -8.59
N GLU A 129 -18.24 -18.04 -9.77
CA GLU A 129 -18.50 -16.69 -10.33
C GLU A 129 -19.49 -15.88 -9.48
N LEU A 130 -20.46 -16.51 -8.81
CA LEU A 130 -21.35 -15.82 -7.86
C LEU A 130 -20.67 -15.46 -6.54
N ARG A 131 -19.70 -16.27 -6.08
CA ARG A 131 -18.92 -16.02 -4.87
C ARG A 131 -17.94 -14.87 -5.09
N ASP A 132 -17.16 -14.93 -6.16
CA ASP A 132 -16.11 -13.96 -6.45
C ASP A 132 -16.69 -12.59 -6.90
N ASN A 133 -18.00 -12.50 -7.17
CA ASN A 133 -18.70 -11.24 -7.42
C ASN A 133 -19.55 -10.77 -6.23
N ALA A 134 -19.55 -11.50 -5.12
CA ALA A 134 -20.26 -11.09 -3.91
C ALA A 134 -19.54 -9.91 -3.25
N VAL A 135 -20.30 -9.03 -2.63
CA VAL A 135 -19.75 -7.90 -1.87
C VAL A 135 -19.12 -8.45 -0.58
N GLY A 136 -17.79 -8.52 -0.54
CA GLY A 136 -17.02 -8.95 0.63
C GLY A 136 -16.59 -7.79 1.54
N PRO A 137 -16.35 -8.04 2.84
CA PRO A 137 -15.81 -7.03 3.73
C PRO A 137 -14.35 -6.68 3.42
N ASP A 138 -13.97 -5.43 3.72
CA ASP A 138 -12.57 -5.08 3.90
C ASP A 138 -12.06 -5.58 5.25
N PHE A 139 -10.78 -5.92 5.34
CA PHE A 139 -10.22 -6.52 6.55
C PHE A 139 -8.72 -6.30 6.74
N LEU A 140 -8.28 -6.39 8.00
CA LEU A 140 -6.87 -6.59 8.32
C LEU A 140 -6.56 -8.08 8.36
N ALA A 141 -5.58 -8.53 7.57
CA ALA A 141 -4.96 -9.84 7.74
C ALA A 141 -3.82 -9.74 8.74
N VAL A 142 -3.88 -10.52 9.83
CA VAL A 142 -2.80 -10.64 10.82
C VAL A 142 -2.05 -11.95 10.55
N ILE A 143 -0.78 -11.83 10.15
CA ILE A 143 0.07 -12.94 9.73
C ILE A 143 1.24 -13.06 10.71
N ASP A 144 1.56 -14.27 11.17
CA ASP A 144 2.71 -14.48 12.06
C ASP A 144 4.03 -14.31 11.30
N ALA A 145 4.80 -13.30 11.68
CA ALA A 145 6.11 -12.96 11.11
C ALA A 145 7.28 -13.39 12.03
N THR A 146 6.99 -14.18 13.06
CA THR A 146 7.97 -14.67 14.02
C THR A 146 8.81 -15.81 13.45
N LYS A 147 10.02 -15.51 13.01
CA LYS A 147 10.93 -16.53 12.44
C LYS A 147 11.18 -17.66 13.45
N GLY A 148 10.92 -18.90 13.04
CA GLY A 148 11.04 -20.10 13.88
C GLY A 148 9.76 -20.48 14.65
N SER A 149 8.70 -19.67 14.59
CA SER A 149 7.37 -20.04 15.07
C SER A 149 6.75 -21.14 14.19
N PRO A 150 6.01 -22.12 14.76
CA PRO A 150 5.26 -23.11 13.98
C PRO A 150 4.12 -22.54 13.11
N THR A 151 3.79 -21.26 13.31
CA THR A 151 2.79 -20.52 12.55
C THR A 151 3.40 -19.44 11.66
N TYR A 152 4.73 -19.34 11.52
CA TYR A 152 5.38 -18.39 10.63
C TYR A 152 4.85 -18.50 9.20
N GLY A 153 4.37 -17.40 8.63
CA GLY A 153 3.73 -17.36 7.31
C GLY A 153 2.24 -17.67 7.29
N LYS A 154 1.60 -17.89 8.44
CA LYS A 154 0.17 -18.23 8.50
C LYS A 154 -0.71 -17.05 8.92
N VAL A 155 -1.89 -16.95 8.31
CA VAL A 155 -2.93 -16.02 8.76
C VAL A 155 -3.52 -16.53 10.08
N VAL A 156 -3.36 -15.76 11.16
CA VAL A 156 -3.87 -16.13 12.50
C VAL A 156 -5.15 -15.39 12.87
N ASN A 157 -5.46 -14.29 12.16
CA ASN A 157 -6.66 -13.52 12.34
C ASN A 157 -7.01 -12.78 11.04
N THR A 158 -8.30 -12.66 10.75
CA THR A 158 -8.82 -11.64 9.85
C THR A 158 -9.78 -10.74 10.60
N VAL A 159 -9.60 -9.43 10.49
CA VAL A 159 -10.37 -8.43 11.22
C VAL A 159 -11.22 -7.65 10.23
N THR A 160 -12.47 -8.08 10.02
CA THR A 160 -13.35 -7.43 9.04
C THR A 160 -13.90 -6.13 9.59
N THR A 161 -14.01 -5.12 8.72
CA THR A 161 -14.67 -3.85 9.02
C THR A 161 -16.11 -3.84 8.53
N GLY A 162 -16.97 -3.16 9.28
CA GLY A 162 -18.32 -2.83 8.85
C GLY A 162 -18.72 -1.43 9.33
N PRO A 163 -19.83 -0.87 8.81
CA PRO A 163 -20.74 -1.49 7.84
C PRO A 163 -20.34 -1.26 6.37
N VAL A 164 -19.36 -0.40 6.11
CA VAL A 164 -18.96 -0.03 4.75
C VAL A 164 -18.07 -1.12 4.16
N VAL A 165 -18.31 -1.41 2.89
CA VAL A 165 -17.68 -2.44 2.06
C VAL A 165 -17.22 -1.79 0.75
N GLU A 166 -16.31 -2.44 0.04
CA GLU A 166 -15.72 -1.91 -1.20
C GLU A 166 -15.03 -0.54 -0.96
N ASN A 167 -14.42 -0.35 0.23
CA ASN A 167 -13.74 0.90 0.56
C ASN A 167 -12.46 1.10 -0.25
N GLU A 168 -11.95 0.03 -0.89
CA GLU A 168 -10.60 -0.05 -1.45
C GLU A 168 -9.52 0.24 -0.40
N PRO A 169 -9.20 -0.78 0.42
CA PRO A 169 -8.09 -0.74 1.37
C PRO A 169 -6.79 -0.30 0.70
N HIS A 170 -6.26 0.84 1.11
CA HIS A 170 -5.11 1.46 0.46
C HIS A 170 -3.94 1.64 1.43
N HIS A 171 -3.45 2.84 1.72
CA HIS A 171 -2.31 2.98 2.63
C HIS A 171 -2.67 2.95 4.12
N MET A 172 -1.63 2.61 4.86
CA MET A 172 -1.49 2.84 6.29
C MET A 172 -0.25 3.71 6.50
N GLN A 173 0.20 3.89 7.74
CA GLN A 173 1.53 4.43 7.97
C GLN A 173 2.65 3.51 7.41
N TYR A 174 3.88 4.04 7.29
CA TYR A 174 5.02 3.33 6.68
C TYR A 174 5.79 2.41 7.65
N LEU A 175 5.75 2.77 8.93
CA LEU A 175 6.40 2.08 10.05
C LEU A 175 5.46 2.11 11.24
N TRP A 176 5.49 1.07 12.05
CA TRP A 176 4.81 1.05 13.34
C TRP A 176 5.84 1.16 14.46
N HIS A 177 5.56 2.04 15.42
CA HIS A 177 6.30 2.16 16.67
C HIS A 177 5.46 1.71 17.85
N LYS A 178 6.12 1.31 18.93
CA LYS A 178 5.42 0.86 20.15
C LYS A 178 4.38 1.89 20.61
N GLY A 179 3.14 1.43 20.76
CA GLY A 179 2.02 2.24 21.25
C GLY A 179 1.30 3.06 20.17
N ASP A 180 1.71 2.94 18.90
CA ASP A 180 0.99 3.51 17.77
C ASP A 180 -0.33 2.76 17.53
N GLU A 181 -1.37 3.53 17.21
CA GLU A 181 -2.51 2.99 16.48
C GLU A 181 -2.17 2.77 15.00
N ILE A 182 -2.94 1.94 14.32
CA ILE A 182 -2.90 1.84 12.86
C ILE A 182 -3.96 2.76 12.28
N PHE A 183 -3.53 3.72 11.44
CA PHE A 183 -4.41 4.57 10.63
C PHE A 183 -4.46 3.96 9.23
N ALA A 184 -5.67 3.67 8.73
CA ALA A 184 -5.86 2.95 7.47
C ALA A 184 -6.92 3.62 6.60
N GLY A 185 -6.56 3.91 5.35
CA GLY A 185 -7.43 4.60 4.39
C GLY A 185 -8.34 3.64 3.63
N GLY A 186 -9.60 4.05 3.48
CA GLY A 186 -10.54 3.54 2.49
C GLY A 186 -10.64 4.53 1.35
N LEU A 187 -9.94 4.24 0.25
CA LEU A 187 -9.73 5.17 -0.86
C LEU A 187 -11.04 5.61 -1.54
N TYR A 188 -12.01 4.69 -1.70
CA TYR A 188 -13.28 4.97 -2.38
C TYR A 188 -14.38 5.49 -1.47
N SER A 189 -14.37 5.09 -0.21
CA SER A 189 -15.38 5.51 0.76
C SER A 189 -15.06 6.84 1.43
N ASP A 190 -13.82 7.30 1.30
CA ASP A 190 -13.31 8.50 1.95
C ASP A 190 -13.36 8.41 3.48
N ILE A 191 -12.96 7.24 3.99
CA ILE A 191 -12.95 6.92 5.42
C ILE A 191 -11.54 6.60 5.87
N THR A 192 -11.10 7.18 6.99
CA THR A 192 -9.93 6.69 7.73
C THR A 192 -10.38 5.86 8.92
N TYR A 193 -9.90 4.62 9.02
CA TYR A 193 -10.08 3.77 10.19
C TYR A 193 -8.90 3.90 11.15
N VAL A 194 -9.16 3.85 12.45
CA VAL A 194 -8.12 3.81 13.50
C VAL A 194 -8.26 2.54 14.32
N PHE A 195 -7.23 1.69 14.28
CA PHE A 195 -7.20 0.41 14.98
C PHE A 195 -6.21 0.42 16.14
N ASP A 196 -6.64 -0.07 17.30
CA ASP A 196 -5.77 -0.40 18.43
C ASP A 196 -5.25 -1.83 18.26
N VAL A 197 -3.91 -1.95 18.20
CA VAL A 197 -3.17 -3.19 17.96
C VAL A 197 -2.28 -3.58 19.15
N LYS A 198 -2.44 -2.95 20.31
CA LYS A 198 -1.58 -3.22 21.50
C LYS A 198 -1.61 -4.68 21.97
N ALA A 199 -2.68 -5.41 21.65
CA ALA A 199 -2.98 -6.76 22.13
C ALA A 199 -3.05 -7.79 20.98
N LEU A 200 -2.24 -7.58 19.92
CA LEU A 200 -2.16 -8.52 18.80
C LEU A 200 -1.99 -9.98 19.28
N PRO A 201 -2.62 -10.95 18.59
CA PRO A 201 -3.30 -10.81 17.31
C PRO A 201 -4.72 -10.23 17.39
N ASN A 202 -5.24 -9.89 18.57
CA ASN A 202 -6.55 -9.25 18.71
C ASN A 202 -6.46 -7.74 18.40
N VAL A 203 -7.38 -7.26 17.56
CA VAL A 203 -7.44 -5.86 17.11
C VAL A 203 -8.79 -5.27 17.51
N THR A 204 -8.81 -4.01 17.93
CA THR A 204 -10.07 -3.30 18.19
C THR A 204 -10.17 -2.01 17.41
N ILE A 205 -11.36 -1.69 16.91
CA ILE A 205 -11.62 -0.37 16.32
C ILE A 205 -11.65 0.68 17.43
N LYS A 206 -10.85 1.73 17.26
CA LYS A 206 -10.70 2.82 18.22
C LYS A 206 -11.26 4.14 17.71
N GLY A 207 -11.32 4.31 16.40
CA GLY A 207 -11.79 5.54 15.77
C GLY A 207 -12.15 5.34 14.30
N VAL A 208 -12.95 6.26 13.79
CA VAL A 208 -13.28 6.41 12.38
C VAL A 208 -13.35 7.91 12.08
N ASN A 209 -12.71 8.33 10.99
CA ASN A 209 -12.82 9.66 10.41
C ASN A 209 -13.65 9.56 9.13
N LEU A 210 -14.78 10.27 9.09
CA LEU A 210 -15.73 10.23 7.98
C LEU A 210 -15.53 11.39 7.01
N PRO A 211 -16.08 11.32 5.78
CA PRO A 211 -16.07 12.44 4.83
C PRO A 211 -16.61 13.74 5.44
N THR A 212 -17.64 13.63 6.30
CA THR A 212 -18.20 14.77 7.02
C THR A 212 -17.27 15.42 8.04
N ASP A 213 -16.22 14.73 8.48
CA ASP A 213 -15.21 15.23 9.41
C ASP A 213 -14.04 15.93 8.68
N THR A 214 -13.89 15.71 7.37
CA THR A 214 -12.87 16.32 6.48
C THR A 214 -13.51 16.86 5.19
N PRO A 215 -14.45 17.81 5.27
CA PRO A 215 -15.28 18.18 4.12
C PRO A 215 -14.50 18.84 2.97
N CYS A 216 -13.25 19.28 3.18
CA CYS A 216 -12.45 19.98 2.16
C CYS A 216 -11.46 19.11 1.41
N GLY A 217 -11.22 17.87 1.84
CA GLY A 217 -10.38 16.90 1.15
C GLY A 217 -11.01 15.53 1.21
N SER A 218 -10.94 14.81 0.11
CA SER A 218 -11.44 13.44 -0.03
C SER A 218 -10.31 12.49 -0.39
N ILE A 219 -10.59 11.18 -0.34
CA ILE A 219 -9.67 10.12 -0.79
C ILE A 219 -8.42 10.12 0.10
N PRO A 220 -8.55 9.61 1.35
CA PRO A 220 -7.43 9.47 2.24
C PRO A 220 -6.47 8.45 1.64
N ASP A 221 -5.21 8.83 1.59
CA ASP A 221 -4.18 8.05 0.94
C ASP A 221 -3.18 7.52 1.97
N ALA A 222 -2.22 8.34 2.41
CA ALA A 222 -1.11 7.92 3.26
C ALA A 222 -1.07 8.62 4.62
N TYR A 223 -0.38 8.00 5.59
CA TYR A 223 -0.31 8.47 6.97
C TYR A 223 1.11 8.51 7.53
N TRP A 224 1.36 9.45 8.43
CA TRP A 224 2.57 9.49 9.25
C TRP A 224 2.22 9.72 10.72
N THR A 225 2.49 8.73 11.56
CA THR A 225 2.27 8.80 13.01
C THR A 225 3.34 9.66 13.68
N LEU A 226 2.92 10.55 14.57
CA LEU A 226 3.77 11.41 15.38
C LEU A 226 4.07 10.75 16.73
N LYS A 227 5.11 11.21 17.43
CA LYS A 227 5.51 10.70 18.75
C LYS A 227 4.43 10.77 19.84
N ASP A 228 3.42 11.62 19.67
CA ASP A 228 2.28 11.71 20.60
C ASP A 228 1.15 10.71 20.29
N GLY A 229 1.30 9.92 19.21
CA GLY A 229 0.35 8.94 18.70
C GLY A 229 -0.69 9.50 17.75
N THR A 230 -0.78 10.83 17.56
CA THR A 230 -1.61 11.42 16.49
C THR A 230 -0.95 11.19 15.12
N ALA A 231 -1.68 11.39 14.03
CA ALA A 231 -1.14 11.19 12.68
C ALA A 231 -1.48 12.34 11.75
N TYR A 232 -0.58 12.66 10.83
CA TYR A 232 -0.97 13.40 9.62
C TYR A 232 -1.38 12.42 8.54
N GLY A 233 -2.48 12.72 7.84
CA GLY A 233 -2.95 12.01 6.66
C GLY A 233 -3.01 12.93 5.45
N THR A 234 -2.70 12.41 4.27
CA THR A 234 -2.94 13.07 2.99
C THR A 234 -4.28 12.68 2.42
N TYR A 235 -5.03 13.66 1.93
CA TYR A 235 -6.30 13.47 1.26
C TYR A 235 -6.13 14.00 -0.15
N MET A 236 -6.00 13.10 -1.12
CA MET A 236 -5.57 13.41 -2.48
C MET A 236 -6.61 14.25 -3.23
N GLY A 237 -7.88 13.99 -2.96
CA GLY A 237 -9.02 14.56 -3.67
C GLY A 237 -9.49 15.88 -3.07
N GLY A 238 -10.12 16.71 -3.90
CA GLY A 238 -10.78 17.93 -3.44
C GLY A 238 -12.01 17.69 -2.56
N ALA A 239 -12.56 18.77 -2.00
CA ALA A 239 -13.76 18.77 -1.17
C ALA A 239 -14.89 17.87 -1.69
N ASP A 240 -15.62 17.20 -0.79
CA ASP A 240 -16.71 16.28 -1.13
C ASP A 240 -17.75 16.90 -2.08
N VAL A 241 -18.03 18.19 -1.86
CA VAL A 241 -18.93 18.98 -2.69
C VAL A 241 -18.12 20.05 -3.45
N PRO A 242 -18.29 20.17 -4.78
CA PRO A 242 -17.61 21.21 -5.55
C PRO A 242 -18.06 22.61 -5.10
N GLY A 243 -17.12 23.55 -5.09
CA GLY A 243 -17.37 24.93 -4.62
C GLY A 243 -16.35 25.41 -3.60
N PRO A 244 -16.59 26.58 -2.97
CA PRO A 244 -15.72 27.09 -1.92
C PRO A 244 -15.81 26.19 -0.67
N CYS A 245 -14.67 25.73 -0.18
CA CYS A 245 -14.55 25.01 1.09
C CYS A 245 -13.74 25.81 2.10
N THR A 246 -14.19 25.83 3.36
CA THR A 246 -13.53 26.54 4.46
C THR A 246 -12.81 25.54 5.35
N TYR A 247 -11.50 25.67 5.42
CA TYR A 247 -10.61 24.82 6.22
C TYR A 247 -10.67 25.21 7.69
N THR A 248 -10.18 24.32 8.56
CA THR A 248 -10.18 24.53 10.02
C THR A 248 -9.47 25.80 10.47
N ASN A 249 -8.47 26.25 9.71
CA ASN A 249 -7.71 27.46 9.97
C ASN A 249 -8.36 28.75 9.41
N GLY A 250 -9.56 28.66 8.84
CA GLY A 250 -10.34 29.76 8.28
C GLY A 250 -9.99 30.12 6.84
N GLU A 251 -9.00 29.47 6.23
CA GLU A 251 -8.71 29.64 4.81
C GLU A 251 -9.83 29.07 3.94
N VAL A 252 -10.02 29.65 2.75
CA VAL A 252 -10.99 29.17 1.77
C VAL A 252 -10.27 28.81 0.48
N ARG A 253 -10.62 27.67 -0.13
CA ARG A 253 -10.21 27.30 -1.49
C ARG A 253 -11.42 26.87 -2.31
N LEU A 254 -11.33 27.03 -3.61
CA LEU A 254 -12.34 26.55 -4.54
C LEU A 254 -11.94 25.14 -5.00
N SER A 255 -12.83 24.18 -4.78
CA SER A 255 -12.67 22.78 -5.16
C SER A 255 -13.55 22.43 -6.38
N ASN A 256 -13.06 21.55 -7.25
CA ASN A 256 -13.87 20.91 -8.31
C ASN A 256 -14.55 19.60 -7.86
N GLY A 257 -14.53 19.29 -6.57
CA GLY A 257 -15.32 18.23 -5.93
C GLY A 257 -14.51 16.96 -5.59
N PHE A 258 -15.23 15.93 -5.13
CA PHE A 258 -14.69 14.63 -4.71
C PHE A 258 -13.68 14.01 -5.69
N GLY A 259 -12.50 13.61 -5.20
CA GLY A 259 -11.42 13.09 -6.05
C GLY A 259 -10.86 14.09 -7.06
N GLY A 260 -11.21 15.37 -6.95
CA GLY A 260 -10.68 16.45 -7.76
C GLY A 260 -9.49 17.13 -7.07
N SER A 261 -9.41 18.46 -7.18
CA SER A 261 -8.40 19.32 -6.58
C SER A 261 -9.05 20.58 -5.97
N PRO A 262 -8.43 21.23 -4.96
CA PRO A 262 -7.22 20.79 -4.27
C PRO A 262 -7.51 19.80 -3.15
N GLY A 263 -6.63 18.82 -2.96
CA GLY A 263 -6.60 17.99 -1.76
C GLY A 263 -6.14 18.73 -0.51
N SER A 264 -6.01 18.00 0.59
CA SER A 264 -5.73 18.55 1.92
C SER A 264 -4.72 17.73 2.72
N LEU A 265 -4.16 18.38 3.72
CA LEU A 265 -3.41 17.73 4.80
C LEU A 265 -4.30 17.72 6.04
N VAL A 266 -4.49 16.55 6.64
CA VAL A 266 -5.36 16.35 7.80
C VAL A 266 -4.52 15.89 8.99
N HIS A 267 -4.69 16.52 10.15
CA HIS A 267 -4.13 16.03 11.41
C HIS A 267 -5.23 15.30 12.19
N ILE A 268 -4.99 14.04 12.49
CA ILE A 268 -5.98 13.10 13.02
C ILE A 268 -5.55 12.66 14.42
N GLY A 269 -6.48 12.74 15.37
CA GLY A 269 -6.29 12.26 16.73
C GLY A 269 -6.27 10.74 16.82
N ARG A 270 -5.75 10.21 17.93
CA ARG A 270 -5.71 8.76 18.26
C ARG A 270 -7.07 8.07 18.29
N ASP A 271 -8.15 8.84 18.29
CA ASP A 271 -9.55 8.39 18.28
C ASP A 271 -10.24 8.63 16.92
N GLY A 272 -9.47 8.99 15.88
CA GLY A 272 -9.99 9.27 14.54
C GLY A 272 -10.57 10.67 14.35
N LYS A 273 -10.58 11.53 15.38
CA LYS A 273 -11.10 12.90 15.22
C LYS A 273 -10.17 13.76 14.39
N THR A 274 -10.74 14.55 13.48
CA THR A 274 -10.02 15.65 12.81
C THR A 274 -9.62 16.71 13.85
N LEU A 275 -8.32 16.88 14.05
CA LEU A 275 -7.74 17.95 14.86
C LEU A 275 -7.53 19.21 14.01
N SER A 276 -7.06 19.02 12.78
CA SER A 276 -7.01 20.09 11.77
C SER A 276 -7.11 19.54 10.36
N GLU A 277 -7.60 20.38 9.47
CA GLU A 277 -7.63 20.17 8.03
C GLU A 277 -7.18 21.48 7.37
N VAL A 278 -6.12 21.42 6.55
CA VAL A 278 -5.51 22.60 5.92
C VAL A 278 -5.32 22.39 4.41
N PRO A 279 -5.42 23.46 3.59
CA PRO A 279 -5.39 23.34 2.14
C PRO A 279 -4.00 23.00 1.64
N ALA A 280 -3.87 21.94 0.84
CA ALA A 280 -2.60 21.65 0.18
C ALA A 280 -2.27 22.65 -0.94
N ALA A 281 -3.26 23.34 -1.50
CA ALA A 281 -3.05 24.37 -2.51
C ALA A 281 -2.61 25.73 -1.94
N LEU A 282 -1.74 26.39 -2.71
CA LEU A 282 -1.42 27.80 -2.53
C LEU A 282 -2.68 28.67 -2.70
N PRO A 283 -2.73 29.87 -2.09
CA PRO A 283 -3.79 30.84 -2.36
C PRO A 283 -3.78 31.35 -3.81
N ASP A 284 -2.57 31.51 -4.36
CA ASP A 284 -2.34 31.93 -5.74
C ASP A 284 -2.28 30.71 -6.68
N SER A 285 -2.61 30.93 -7.96
CA SER A 285 -2.62 29.87 -8.97
C SER A 285 -1.21 29.33 -9.22
N GLU A 286 -1.09 28.00 -9.23
CA GLU A 286 0.05 27.31 -9.83
C GLU A 286 -0.08 27.35 -11.38
N ASP A 287 0.96 26.95 -12.11
CA ASP A 287 0.97 27.03 -13.58
C ASP A 287 -0.06 26.06 -14.19
N PRO A 288 -1.13 26.55 -14.87
CA PRO A 288 -2.16 25.68 -15.46
C PRO A 288 -1.64 24.82 -16.61
N ASN A 289 -0.47 25.13 -17.18
CA ASN A 289 0.16 24.28 -18.20
C ASN A 289 0.86 23.07 -17.59
N VAL A 290 1.11 23.08 -16.27
CA VAL A 290 1.70 21.98 -15.52
C VAL A 290 0.64 21.28 -14.67
N CYS A 291 -0.25 22.06 -14.07
CA CYS A 291 -1.25 21.64 -13.09
C CYS A 291 -2.66 21.70 -13.68
N LEU A 292 -3.02 20.70 -14.50
CA LEU A 292 -4.34 20.62 -15.12
C LEU A 292 -5.41 20.12 -14.12
N ASN A 293 -6.56 20.81 -14.01
CA ASN A 293 -7.70 20.35 -13.21
C ASN A 293 -8.89 20.01 -14.10
N ILE A 294 -9.60 18.91 -13.80
CA ILE A 294 -10.77 18.46 -14.56
C ILE A 294 -11.92 18.11 -13.58
N PRO A 295 -13.01 18.90 -13.54
CA PRO A 295 -13.23 20.18 -14.23
C PRO A 295 -12.22 21.27 -13.86
N ALA A 296 -11.98 22.22 -14.77
CA ALA A 296 -11.07 23.32 -14.51
C ALA A 296 -11.59 24.24 -13.39
N ILE A 297 -10.66 24.72 -12.56
CA ILE A 297 -10.91 25.72 -11.51
C ILE A 297 -10.18 27.03 -11.84
N PRO A 298 -10.68 28.19 -11.38
CA PRO A 298 -10.05 29.50 -11.59
C PRO A 298 -8.61 29.62 -11.07
N THR A 299 -8.30 28.92 -9.98
CA THR A 299 -6.97 28.89 -9.35
C THR A 299 -6.40 27.50 -9.57
N ALA A 300 -5.67 27.31 -10.67
CA ALA A 300 -5.12 26.00 -11.03
C ALA A 300 -4.15 25.51 -9.95
N THR A 301 -4.16 24.20 -9.71
CA THR A 301 -3.32 23.60 -8.68
C THR A 301 -2.94 22.16 -8.97
N CYS A 302 -1.71 21.80 -8.61
CA CYS A 302 -1.19 20.44 -8.58
C CYS A 302 -1.46 19.76 -7.23
N ALA A 303 -2.22 20.38 -6.33
CA ALA A 303 -2.44 19.88 -4.97
C ALA A 303 -3.31 18.61 -4.96
N ASN A 304 -2.65 17.46 -5.04
CA ASN A 304 -3.22 16.13 -4.88
C ASN A 304 -2.25 15.33 -4.01
N PRO A 305 -2.12 15.68 -2.72
CA PRO A 305 -1.08 15.15 -1.85
C PRO A 305 -1.24 13.63 -1.70
N HIS A 306 -0.14 12.88 -1.79
CA HIS A 306 -0.10 11.41 -1.76
C HIS A 306 0.85 10.94 -0.66
N GLY A 307 2.03 10.42 -0.99
CA GLY A 307 2.99 9.93 0.00
C GLY A 307 3.41 11.02 0.98
N ILE A 308 3.62 10.66 2.25
CA ILE A 308 3.82 11.61 3.36
C ILE A 308 4.82 11.10 4.40
N GLN A 309 5.76 11.96 4.81
CA GLN A 309 6.63 11.69 5.96
C GLN A 309 6.97 12.97 6.74
N ALA A 310 7.23 12.86 8.05
CA ALA A 310 7.58 14.00 8.89
C ALA A 310 8.88 13.83 9.67
N ARG A 311 9.61 14.93 9.84
CA ARG A 311 10.76 15.09 10.74
C ARG A 311 10.39 16.03 11.86
N GLU A 312 9.88 15.46 12.95
CA GLU A 312 9.44 16.22 14.13
C GLU A 312 10.56 16.99 14.83
N ASP A 313 11.81 16.52 14.73
CA ASP A 313 12.98 17.26 15.24
C ASP A 313 13.33 18.49 14.40
N LEU A 314 12.86 18.55 13.15
CA LEU A 314 12.98 19.70 12.25
C LEU A 314 11.70 20.53 12.17
N ASN A 315 10.59 20.03 12.73
CA ASN A 315 9.23 20.54 12.50
C ASN A 315 8.88 20.68 11.00
N ILE A 316 9.34 19.73 10.19
CA ILE A 316 9.03 19.69 8.75
C ILE A 316 8.28 18.43 8.42
N LEU A 317 7.24 18.57 7.59
CA LEU A 317 6.56 17.48 6.92
C LEU A 317 6.69 17.65 5.41
N ILE A 318 6.81 16.55 4.69
CA ILE A 318 6.81 16.53 3.22
C ILE A 318 5.68 15.66 2.71
N ALA A 319 5.11 16.05 1.58
CA ALA A 319 4.16 15.23 0.83
C ALA A 319 4.43 15.35 -0.68
N SER A 320 4.37 14.25 -1.43
CA SER A 320 4.29 14.31 -2.90
C SER A 320 2.91 14.73 -3.33
N ASP A 321 2.76 15.15 -4.60
CA ASP A 321 1.49 15.13 -5.30
C ASP A 321 1.56 14.07 -6.41
N TYR A 322 0.59 13.15 -6.48
CA TYR A 322 0.59 12.06 -7.46
C TYR A 322 -0.24 12.37 -8.70
N ALA A 323 -1.56 12.41 -8.56
CA ALA A 323 -2.48 12.64 -9.67
C ALA A 323 -3.83 13.15 -9.17
N GLU A 324 -4.62 13.79 -10.04
CA GLU A 324 -6.03 14.10 -9.73
C GLU A 324 -6.85 12.79 -9.72
N PRO A 325 -7.27 12.29 -8.54
CA PRO A 325 -7.71 10.89 -8.38
C PRO A 325 -8.89 10.49 -9.26
N ARG A 326 -9.84 11.41 -9.49
CA ARG A 326 -11.05 11.17 -10.28
C ARG A 326 -10.74 10.70 -11.70
N ASN A 327 -9.60 11.10 -12.25
CA ASN A 327 -9.22 10.81 -13.63
C ASN A 327 -8.28 9.60 -13.76
N ILE A 328 -7.96 8.91 -12.66
CA ILE A 328 -7.04 7.76 -12.62
C ILE A 328 -7.65 6.59 -11.86
N VAL A 329 -8.13 6.85 -10.63
CA VAL A 329 -8.48 5.84 -9.64
C VAL A 329 -9.99 5.60 -9.60
N LEU A 330 -10.80 6.63 -9.84
CA LEU A 330 -12.27 6.53 -9.74
C LEU A 330 -12.99 6.24 -11.07
N ASP A 331 -12.33 6.46 -12.21
CA ASP A 331 -12.91 6.28 -13.54
C ASP A 331 -12.02 5.32 -14.36
N PRO A 332 -12.55 4.22 -14.92
CA PRO A 332 -11.78 3.28 -15.74
C PRO A 332 -11.29 3.87 -17.08
N VAL A 333 -11.47 5.17 -17.33
CA VAL A 333 -10.93 5.86 -18.51
C VAL A 333 -9.47 6.25 -18.25
N LYS A 334 -8.59 5.93 -19.21
CA LYS A 334 -7.19 6.36 -19.19
C LYS A 334 -7.11 7.88 -18.97
N ALA A 335 -6.14 8.31 -18.16
CA ALA A 335 -5.84 9.72 -17.92
C ALA A 335 -5.97 10.53 -19.22
N PRO A 336 -6.88 11.52 -19.30
CA PRO A 336 -7.15 12.24 -20.54
C PRO A 336 -5.96 13.11 -20.99
N ASP A 337 -5.04 13.40 -20.07
CA ASP A 337 -3.86 14.22 -20.31
C ASP A 337 -2.73 13.84 -19.32
N ALA A 338 -1.48 13.86 -19.77
CA ALA A 338 -0.31 13.56 -18.95
C ALA A 338 -0.14 14.49 -17.74
N ARG A 339 -0.67 15.72 -17.81
CA ARG A 339 -0.57 16.73 -16.75
C ARG A 339 -1.50 16.47 -15.56
N ILE A 340 -2.37 15.46 -15.67
CA ILE A 340 -3.10 14.93 -14.51
C ILE A 340 -2.13 14.32 -13.51
N PHE A 341 -1.04 13.71 -13.98
CA PHE A 341 0.07 13.26 -13.14
C PHE A 341 0.92 14.46 -12.72
N ARG A 342 0.96 14.69 -11.40
CA ARG A 342 1.55 15.87 -10.78
C ARG A 342 3.06 15.71 -10.65
N PRO A 343 3.83 16.78 -10.89
CA PRO A 343 5.29 16.78 -10.77
C PRO A 343 5.78 17.43 -9.48
N THR A 344 4.95 17.52 -8.43
CA THR A 344 5.23 18.41 -7.30
C THR A 344 5.47 17.66 -5.98
N VAL A 345 6.31 18.27 -5.14
CA VAL A 345 6.51 17.91 -3.73
C VAL A 345 6.28 19.15 -2.88
N ARG A 346 5.48 19.01 -1.82
CA ARG A 346 5.11 20.05 -0.86
C ARG A 346 5.89 19.87 0.43
N THR A 347 6.36 20.98 1.00
CA THR A 347 6.92 20.98 2.37
C THR A 347 6.07 21.86 3.28
N TRP A 348 5.93 21.44 4.52
CA TRP A 348 5.09 22.07 5.54
C TRP A 348 5.91 22.36 6.78
N ASP A 349 5.66 23.52 7.38
CA ASP A 349 6.04 23.79 8.78
C ASP A 349 4.95 23.23 9.68
N ILE A 350 5.32 22.28 10.53
CA ILE A 350 4.42 21.63 11.49
C ILE A 350 4.66 22.08 12.93
N THR A 351 5.39 23.18 13.16
CA THR A 351 5.67 23.69 14.52
C THR A 351 4.40 23.82 15.35
N GLU A 352 3.33 24.33 14.74
CA GLU A 352 1.97 24.30 15.29
C GLU A 352 1.22 23.12 14.67
N ARG A 353 1.12 22.00 15.41
CA ARG A 353 0.65 20.71 14.86
C ARG A 353 -0.77 20.79 14.27
N ASP A 354 -1.67 21.43 14.98
CA ASP A 354 -3.07 21.62 14.56
C ASP A 354 -3.25 22.76 13.53
N ASN A 355 -2.16 23.28 12.95
CA ASN A 355 -2.22 24.36 11.97
C ASN A 355 -0.98 24.35 11.06
N ALA A 356 -0.65 23.18 10.51
CA ALA A 356 0.46 23.02 9.58
C ALA A 356 0.41 24.07 8.45
N LYS A 357 1.55 24.68 8.14
CA LYS A 357 1.66 25.76 7.14
C LYS A 357 2.45 25.31 5.93
N LEU A 358 1.82 25.37 4.76
CA LEU A 358 2.49 25.09 3.49
C LEU A 358 3.62 26.10 3.29
N ARG A 359 4.83 25.59 3.13
CA ARG A 359 6.07 26.37 3.12
C ARG A 359 6.67 26.49 1.73
N SER A 360 6.66 25.40 0.97
CA SER A 360 7.17 25.40 -0.41
C SER A 360 6.45 24.36 -1.25
N VAL A 361 6.28 24.67 -2.54
CA VAL A 361 5.95 23.68 -3.58
C VAL A 361 7.13 23.61 -4.53
N SER A 362 7.70 22.42 -4.69
CA SER A 362 8.82 22.15 -5.60
C SER A 362 8.32 21.37 -6.79
N ILE A 363 8.66 21.80 -8.01
CA ILE A 363 8.42 21.05 -9.24
C ILE A 363 9.67 20.20 -9.50
N MET A 364 9.50 18.89 -9.70
CA MET A 364 10.59 17.98 -10.03
C MET A 364 11.17 18.32 -11.40
N PRO A 365 12.51 18.33 -11.54
CA PRO A 365 13.15 18.61 -12.82
C PRO A 365 12.90 17.48 -13.82
N ASP A 366 12.89 17.86 -15.09
CA ASP A 366 12.90 16.91 -16.21
C ASP A 366 14.31 16.34 -16.40
N GLY A 367 14.37 15.06 -16.76
CA GLY A 367 15.62 14.33 -16.94
C GLY A 367 16.10 14.34 -18.40
N PRO A 368 17.09 13.50 -18.74
CA PRO A 368 17.65 13.44 -20.08
C PRO A 368 16.79 12.65 -21.08
N ARG A 369 15.82 11.83 -20.63
CA ARG A 369 14.95 11.07 -21.53
C ARG A 369 14.00 11.99 -22.26
N LYS A 370 13.54 11.51 -23.41
CA LYS A 370 12.53 12.15 -24.25
C LYS A 370 11.59 11.05 -24.71
N GLU A 371 10.48 10.96 -24.02
CA GLU A 371 9.57 9.85 -24.07
C GLU A 371 8.58 10.00 -25.21
N ARG A 372 8.16 8.85 -25.75
CA ARG A 372 7.16 8.80 -26.82
C ARG A 372 5.75 9.06 -26.27
N VAL A 373 5.54 8.75 -25.00
CA VAL A 373 4.29 8.99 -24.26
C VAL A 373 4.56 10.09 -23.25
N ALA A 374 3.87 11.22 -23.37
CA ALA A 374 4.13 12.39 -22.52
C ALA A 374 3.91 12.15 -21.02
N ALA A 375 3.12 11.14 -20.64
CA ALA A 375 2.94 10.74 -19.24
C ALA A 375 4.15 9.99 -18.67
N HIS A 376 5.08 9.55 -19.52
CA HIS A 376 6.24 8.75 -19.11
C HIS A 376 7.49 9.61 -18.81
N GLU A 377 7.43 10.92 -19.09
CA GLU A 377 8.54 11.84 -18.76
C GLU A 377 8.82 11.79 -17.26
N GLU A 378 10.09 11.94 -16.90
CA GLU A 378 10.63 11.73 -15.55
C GLU A 378 9.83 12.42 -14.42
N PRO A 379 9.35 13.66 -14.55
CA PRO A 379 8.68 14.32 -13.44
C PRO A 379 7.22 13.88 -13.27
N ARG A 380 6.70 12.90 -14.03
CA ARG A 380 5.27 12.57 -14.01
C ARG A 380 4.90 11.61 -12.89
N GLY A 381 3.97 12.06 -12.05
CA GLY A 381 3.27 11.23 -11.08
C GLY A 381 4.16 10.94 -9.89
N ILE A 382 4.51 11.97 -9.12
CA ILE A 382 5.31 11.77 -7.91
C ILE A 382 4.45 11.02 -6.89
N MET A 383 4.72 9.74 -6.74
CA MET A 383 3.88 8.83 -5.97
C MET A 383 4.29 8.88 -4.50
N GLU A 384 5.51 8.45 -4.19
CA GLU A 384 5.96 8.35 -2.80
C GLU A 384 7.12 9.28 -2.47
N VAL A 385 7.23 9.61 -1.18
CA VAL A 385 8.34 10.39 -0.61
C VAL A 385 8.88 9.72 0.63
N THR A 386 10.15 9.96 0.92
CA THR A 386 10.75 9.55 2.19
C THR A 386 11.76 10.56 2.67
N VAL A 387 11.87 10.71 4.00
CA VAL A 387 12.87 11.56 4.63
C VAL A 387 14.08 10.74 5.07
N THR A 388 15.24 11.39 5.09
CA THR A 388 16.35 10.90 5.93
C THR A 388 15.98 11.00 7.41
N ASN A 389 16.50 10.12 8.25
CA ASN A 389 16.07 9.90 9.63
C ASN A 389 17.09 10.38 10.66
N GLN A 390 18.38 10.38 10.33
CA GLN A 390 19.45 10.80 11.23
C GLN A 390 19.47 12.33 11.37
N LYS A 391 19.91 12.81 12.54
CA LYS A 391 19.83 14.25 12.90
C LYS A 391 20.69 15.14 12.00
N GLU A 392 21.83 14.63 11.57
CA GLU A 392 22.76 15.28 10.66
C GLU A 392 22.24 15.38 9.22
N HIS A 393 21.30 14.51 8.85
CA HIS A 393 20.71 14.49 7.52
C HIS A 393 19.38 15.24 7.53
N LYS A 394 19.21 16.14 6.57
CA LYS A 394 17.98 16.93 6.35
C LYS A 394 17.40 16.66 4.97
N GLY A 395 17.88 15.63 4.30
CA GLY A 395 17.48 15.33 2.93
C GLY A 395 16.17 14.56 2.87
N ALA A 396 15.62 14.51 1.66
CA ALA A 396 14.47 13.69 1.32
C ALA A 396 14.57 13.19 -0.12
N PHE A 397 13.85 12.11 -0.38
CA PHE A 397 13.68 11.49 -1.67
C PHE A 397 12.21 11.55 -2.11
N ALA A 398 11.99 11.53 -3.42
CA ALA A 398 10.68 11.43 -4.03
C ALA A 398 10.77 10.51 -5.26
N SER A 399 9.83 9.60 -5.45
CA SER A 399 9.80 8.69 -6.60
C SER A 399 8.64 9.03 -7.52
N SER A 400 8.89 9.05 -8.83
CA SER A 400 7.85 9.19 -9.85
C SER A 400 7.37 7.81 -10.32
N MET A 401 6.09 7.52 -10.21
CA MET A 401 5.51 6.25 -10.69
C MET A 401 5.51 6.17 -12.21
N CYS A 402 5.06 7.25 -12.86
CA CYS A 402 4.99 7.30 -14.32
C CYS A 402 6.31 7.76 -14.94
N GLY A 403 7.11 8.51 -14.20
CA GLY A 403 8.46 8.85 -14.61
C GLY A 403 9.44 7.67 -14.53
N GLY A 404 9.39 6.83 -13.49
CA GLY A 404 10.38 5.76 -13.25
C GLY A 404 11.76 6.28 -12.81
N VAL A 405 11.78 7.28 -11.92
CA VAL A 405 13.00 7.88 -11.36
C VAL A 405 12.85 8.22 -9.89
N ILE A 406 14.00 8.40 -9.23
CA ILE A 406 14.12 8.89 -7.86
C ILE A 406 14.82 10.25 -7.85
N TYR A 407 14.18 11.21 -7.20
CA TYR A 407 14.69 12.55 -6.93
C TYR A 407 15.27 12.66 -5.52
N TYR A 408 16.20 13.59 -5.32
CA TYR A 408 16.76 13.92 -4.00
C TYR A 408 16.93 15.43 -3.81
N THR A 409 16.64 15.89 -2.59
CA THR A 409 17.06 17.19 -2.06
C THR A 409 17.89 16.97 -0.79
N PRO A 410 19.02 17.67 -0.59
CA PRO A 410 19.83 17.50 0.61
C PRO A 410 19.29 18.23 1.84
N ASP A 411 18.35 19.16 1.67
CA ASP A 411 17.82 19.97 2.77
C ASP A 411 16.35 20.38 2.52
N ILE A 412 15.42 19.70 3.20
CA ILE A 412 13.99 20.05 3.22
C ILE A 412 13.70 21.28 4.08
N THR A 413 14.64 21.71 4.92
CA THR A 413 14.54 22.95 5.72
C THR A 413 14.97 24.18 4.93
N ALA A 414 15.43 24.04 3.68
CA ALA A 414 15.68 25.18 2.79
C ALA A 414 14.35 25.83 2.36
N ALA A 415 14.33 27.16 2.18
CA ALA A 415 13.12 27.87 1.75
C ALA A 415 12.66 27.47 0.33
N LYS A 416 13.61 27.03 -0.50
CA LYS A 416 13.39 26.46 -1.83
C LYS A 416 14.27 25.21 -1.95
N PRO A 417 13.79 24.04 -1.48
CA PRO A 417 14.54 22.79 -1.60
C PRO A 417 14.95 22.55 -3.06
N LYS A 418 16.20 22.15 -3.28
CA LYS A 418 16.74 21.91 -4.63
C LYS A 418 16.73 20.41 -4.91
N TRP A 419 15.76 19.99 -5.71
CA TRP A 419 15.60 18.62 -6.18
C TRP A 419 16.44 18.34 -7.43
N ARG A 420 16.90 17.10 -7.55
CA ARG A 420 17.65 16.55 -8.69
C ARG A 420 17.26 15.10 -8.87
N GLU A 421 17.17 14.65 -10.12
CA GLU A 421 17.12 13.21 -10.40
C GLU A 421 18.47 12.60 -10.02
N VAL A 422 18.48 11.57 -9.16
CA VAL A 422 19.71 10.93 -8.69
C VAL A 422 19.78 9.44 -9.04
N PHE A 423 18.68 8.87 -9.50
CA PHE A 423 18.62 7.49 -9.94
C PHE A 423 17.44 7.29 -10.91
N ASP A 424 17.65 6.51 -11.96
CA ASP A 424 16.61 6.10 -12.91
C ASP A 424 16.43 4.58 -12.81
N ASP A 425 15.18 4.13 -12.73
CA ASP A 425 14.82 2.73 -12.50
C ASP A 425 15.30 1.79 -13.62
N THR A 426 15.57 2.35 -14.82
CA THR A 426 16.22 1.64 -15.93
C THR A 426 17.53 1.01 -15.49
N THR A 427 18.31 1.66 -14.61
CA THR A 427 19.57 1.13 -14.10
C THR A 427 19.36 -0.21 -13.37
N ALA A 428 18.33 -0.31 -12.54
CA ALA A 428 17.99 -1.55 -11.86
C ALA A 428 17.36 -2.58 -12.81
N ALA A 429 16.45 -2.14 -13.67
CA ALA A 429 15.76 -3.02 -14.61
C ALA A 429 16.71 -3.74 -15.57
N ARG A 430 17.81 -3.09 -15.99
CA ARG A 430 18.79 -3.67 -16.91
C ARG A 430 19.62 -4.80 -16.34
N ILE A 431 19.62 -4.99 -15.01
CA ILE A 431 20.19 -6.20 -14.39
C ILE A 431 19.42 -7.44 -14.85
N HIS A 432 18.09 -7.33 -14.94
CA HIS A 432 17.19 -8.44 -15.29
C HIS A 432 16.93 -8.52 -16.80
N ASN A 433 16.84 -7.36 -17.46
CA ASN A 433 16.65 -7.27 -18.90
C ASN A 433 17.58 -6.22 -19.54
N PRO A 434 18.74 -6.62 -20.09
CA PRO A 434 19.66 -5.69 -20.73
C PRO A 434 19.08 -4.91 -21.93
N GLN A 435 17.95 -5.38 -22.49
CA GLN A 435 17.31 -4.84 -23.69
C GLN A 435 16.27 -3.73 -23.41
N VAL A 436 16.13 -3.26 -22.17
CA VAL A 436 15.24 -2.12 -21.85
C VAL A 436 15.53 -0.93 -22.77
N ASN A 437 14.54 -0.58 -23.61
CA ASN A 437 14.66 0.43 -24.65
C ASN A 437 13.84 1.71 -24.39
N GLU A 438 12.75 1.63 -23.64
CA GLU A 438 11.86 2.75 -23.27
C GLU A 438 12.12 3.30 -21.86
N GLY A 439 13.28 2.99 -21.28
CA GLY A 439 13.66 3.41 -19.93
C GLY A 439 12.66 2.96 -18.84
N GLY A 440 12.61 3.72 -17.74
CA GLY A 440 11.71 3.52 -16.60
C GLY A 440 10.30 4.10 -16.80
N GLY A 441 10.01 4.71 -17.96
CA GLY A 441 8.72 5.35 -18.21
C GLY A 441 7.53 4.43 -17.94
N CYS A 442 6.65 4.84 -17.02
CA CYS A 442 5.50 4.11 -16.48
C CYS A 442 5.82 2.67 -16.07
N ASP A 443 6.96 2.46 -15.42
CA ASP A 443 7.29 1.19 -14.77
C ASP A 443 6.57 0.98 -13.45
N GLY A 444 5.91 2.01 -12.90
CA GLY A 444 5.10 1.87 -11.70
C GLY A 444 5.92 1.84 -10.41
N GLY A 445 6.93 2.71 -10.28
CA GLY A 445 7.61 2.97 -9.01
C GLY A 445 6.62 3.35 -7.90
N GLY A 446 6.25 2.37 -7.07
CA GLY A 446 5.08 2.42 -6.18
C GLY A 446 5.40 2.77 -4.73
N TRP A 447 6.61 2.45 -4.27
CA TRP A 447 6.99 2.65 -2.88
C TRP A 447 8.46 2.98 -2.73
N VAL A 448 8.81 4.03 -1.99
CA VAL A 448 10.20 4.40 -1.67
C VAL A 448 10.36 4.65 -0.17
N GLN A 449 11.38 4.06 0.46
CA GLN A 449 11.60 4.21 1.90
C GLN A 449 13.09 4.25 2.25
N THR A 450 13.49 5.28 3.00
CA THR A 450 14.82 5.36 3.59
C THR A 450 14.90 4.43 4.79
N SER A 451 15.95 3.62 4.88
CA SER A 451 16.23 2.81 6.06
C SER A 451 16.40 3.72 7.30
N PRO A 452 15.95 3.34 8.50
CA PRO A 452 16.04 4.22 9.68
C PRO A 452 17.47 4.65 10.06
N ASP A 453 18.51 3.93 9.64
CA ASP A 453 19.92 4.30 9.82
C ASP A 453 20.53 5.11 8.66
N ASP A 454 19.70 5.53 7.68
CA ASP A 454 20.07 6.29 6.49
C ASP A 454 21.17 5.68 5.61
N LYS A 455 21.36 4.36 5.66
CA LYS A 455 22.34 3.70 4.78
C LYS A 455 21.77 3.33 3.43
N TYR A 456 20.50 2.94 3.41
CA TYR A 456 19.85 2.39 2.24
C TYR A 456 18.56 3.10 1.88
N LEU A 457 18.23 3.05 0.61
CA LEU A 457 16.92 3.42 0.07
C LEU A 457 16.32 2.18 -0.58
N TYR A 458 15.11 1.81 -0.16
CA TYR A 458 14.35 0.70 -0.71
C TYR A 458 13.35 1.21 -1.74
N HIS A 459 13.13 0.45 -2.82
CA HIS A 459 12.14 0.80 -3.83
C HIS A 459 11.41 -0.44 -4.36
N ALA A 460 10.09 -0.35 -4.51
CA ALA A 460 9.27 -1.35 -5.19
C ALA A 460 8.75 -0.79 -6.52
N VAL A 461 8.89 -1.59 -7.59
CA VAL A 461 8.52 -1.23 -8.95
C VAL A 461 7.61 -2.31 -9.52
N ILE A 462 6.37 -1.93 -9.82
CA ILE A 462 5.32 -2.80 -10.36
C ILE A 462 5.80 -3.51 -11.63
N GLY A 463 6.61 -2.81 -12.43
CA GLY A 463 7.11 -3.19 -13.72
C GLY A 463 6.12 -2.89 -14.84
N ARG A 464 6.57 -3.12 -16.07
CA ARG A 464 5.77 -2.93 -17.28
C ARG A 464 5.97 -4.11 -18.22
N ASN A 465 4.87 -4.73 -18.64
CA ASN A 465 4.97 -5.89 -19.51
C ASN A 465 5.53 -5.53 -20.90
N PRO A 466 6.23 -6.45 -21.57
CA PRO A 466 6.60 -6.26 -22.97
C PRO A 466 5.36 -6.03 -23.84
N GLY A 467 5.46 -5.13 -24.80
CA GLY A 467 4.34 -4.79 -25.68
C GLY A 467 3.36 -3.74 -25.15
N SER A 468 3.54 -3.22 -23.93
CA SER A 468 2.58 -2.32 -23.27
C SER A 468 2.42 -0.98 -23.98
N ILE A 469 3.50 -0.42 -24.53
CA ILE A 469 3.45 0.82 -25.32
C ILE A 469 3.18 0.50 -26.79
N ASP A 470 4.01 -0.37 -27.36
CA ASP A 470 3.90 -0.90 -28.72
C ASP A 470 4.59 -2.26 -28.83
N PRO A 471 4.50 -3.00 -29.96
CA PRO A 471 5.12 -4.32 -30.08
C PRO A 471 6.65 -4.40 -29.92
N ALA A 472 7.37 -3.27 -29.96
CA ALA A 472 8.82 -3.21 -29.78
C ALA A 472 9.23 -2.88 -28.34
N ASP A 473 8.27 -2.53 -27.49
CA ASP A 473 8.49 -2.29 -26.06
C ASP A 473 8.97 -3.57 -25.37
N SER A 474 10.18 -3.54 -24.83
CA SER A 474 10.78 -4.66 -24.10
C SER A 474 10.21 -4.87 -22.70
N GLY A 475 9.40 -3.93 -22.21
CA GLY A 475 8.95 -3.86 -20.83
C GLY A 475 10.04 -3.45 -19.84
N VAL A 476 9.65 -3.37 -18.57
CA VAL A 476 10.51 -3.09 -17.41
C VAL A 476 10.28 -4.19 -16.37
N ALA A 477 11.35 -4.68 -15.77
CA ALA A 477 11.29 -5.77 -14.80
C ALA A 477 10.49 -5.38 -13.55
N LYS A 478 9.67 -6.30 -13.07
CA LYS A 478 8.97 -6.20 -11.78
C LYS A 478 9.95 -6.51 -10.67
N GLN A 479 10.21 -5.56 -9.77
CA GLN A 479 11.36 -5.67 -8.89
C GLN A 479 11.20 -4.95 -7.57
N VAL A 480 11.93 -5.43 -6.57
CA VAL A 480 12.25 -4.68 -5.35
C VAL A 480 13.77 -4.51 -5.32
N TYR A 481 14.25 -3.28 -5.23
CA TYR A 481 15.68 -3.01 -5.23
C TYR A 481 16.11 -2.14 -4.04
N MET A 482 17.42 -2.13 -3.79
CA MET A 482 18.03 -1.39 -2.70
C MET A 482 19.25 -0.60 -3.18
N LEU A 483 19.26 0.70 -2.87
CA LEU A 483 20.39 1.61 -3.15
C LEU A 483 21.18 1.88 -1.86
N ASP A 484 22.50 1.91 -1.94
CA ASP A 484 23.37 2.52 -0.93
C ASP A 484 23.45 4.03 -1.19
N ILE A 485 22.95 4.82 -0.24
CA ILE A 485 22.83 6.28 -0.35
C ILE A 485 23.88 7.04 0.47
N ARG A 486 24.81 6.34 1.14
CA ARG A 486 25.73 6.98 2.09
C ARG A 486 26.64 8.02 1.44
N LYS A 487 27.08 7.78 0.19
CA LYS A 487 27.92 8.74 -0.54
C LYS A 487 27.14 10.02 -0.86
N LEU A 488 25.87 9.86 -1.24
CA LEU A 488 24.97 10.97 -1.55
C LEU A 488 24.73 11.83 -0.30
N LEU A 489 24.39 11.18 0.82
CA LEU A 489 24.13 11.88 2.08
C LEU A 489 25.39 12.56 2.64
N ALA A 490 26.56 11.93 2.50
CA ALA A 490 27.83 12.52 2.90
C ALA A 490 28.20 13.78 2.09
N ALA A 491 27.71 13.91 0.85
CA ALA A 491 27.89 15.14 0.07
C ALA A 491 27.05 16.31 0.62
N GLY A 492 25.90 16.02 1.26
CA GLY A 492 25.02 17.01 1.86
C GLY A 492 24.64 18.12 0.87
N THR A 493 24.75 19.39 1.26
CA THR A 493 24.45 20.51 0.34
C THR A 493 25.41 20.63 -0.84
N ASN A 494 26.55 19.91 -0.82
CA ASN A 494 27.51 19.86 -1.93
C ASN A 494 27.18 18.74 -2.94
N THR A 495 26.01 18.09 -2.85
CA THR A 495 25.58 17.07 -3.82
C THR A 495 25.72 17.57 -5.26
N THR A 496 26.49 16.80 -6.02
CA THR A 496 26.72 16.96 -7.45
C THR A 496 25.95 15.96 -8.28
N CYS A 497 25.59 14.79 -7.72
CA CYS A 497 24.86 13.76 -8.44
C CYS A 497 23.62 14.33 -9.15
N SER A 498 23.55 14.06 -10.45
CA SER A 498 22.42 14.36 -11.30
C SER A 498 22.41 13.35 -12.44
N ILE A 499 21.27 12.74 -12.74
CA ILE A 499 21.11 12.03 -14.01
C ILE A 499 20.81 13.09 -15.06
N ASP A 500 21.78 13.41 -15.92
CA ASP A 500 21.65 14.48 -16.92
C ASP A 500 22.07 14.06 -18.34
N THR A 501 22.47 12.80 -18.50
CA THR A 501 22.71 12.18 -19.81
C THR A 501 21.98 10.85 -19.99
N ILE A 502 21.63 10.52 -21.24
CA ILE A 502 21.04 9.22 -21.60
C ILE A 502 21.91 8.03 -21.20
N GLN A 503 23.24 8.21 -21.12
CA GLN A 503 24.13 7.14 -20.69
C GLN A 503 23.96 6.81 -19.21
N GLU A 504 23.68 7.79 -18.36
CA GLU A 504 23.54 7.64 -16.91
C GLU A 504 22.25 6.95 -16.51
N VAL A 505 21.15 7.19 -17.25
CA VAL A 505 19.85 6.52 -17.12
C VAL A 505 20.00 5.02 -16.88
N SER A 506 20.94 4.39 -17.58
CA SER A 506 21.13 2.93 -17.52
C SER A 506 22.38 2.46 -16.77
N LYS A 507 23.22 3.37 -16.30
CA LYS A 507 24.50 3.05 -15.64
C LYS A 507 24.53 3.42 -14.17
N GLY A 508 23.56 4.22 -13.70
CA GLY A 508 23.68 5.00 -12.47
C GLY A 508 24.66 6.15 -12.67
N GLY A 509 24.29 7.36 -12.25
CA GLY A 509 24.97 8.64 -12.55
C GLY A 509 26.50 8.64 -12.51
N ALA A 510 27.12 9.53 -13.28
CA ALA A 510 28.58 9.56 -13.42
C ALA A 510 29.30 10.17 -12.21
N GLU A 511 28.60 10.94 -11.37
CA GLU A 511 29.20 11.57 -10.21
C GLU A 511 29.50 10.57 -9.08
N LYS A 512 30.55 10.89 -8.32
CA LYS A 512 31.05 10.02 -7.24
C LYS A 512 30.09 9.88 -6.06
N ASP A 513 29.20 10.85 -5.89
CA ASP A 513 28.22 10.90 -4.82
C ASP A 513 26.88 10.26 -5.21
N CYS A 514 26.71 9.77 -6.44
CA CYS A 514 25.48 9.11 -6.83
C CYS A 514 25.20 7.83 -6.01
N PRO A 515 23.93 7.54 -5.71
CA PRO A 515 23.51 6.27 -5.10
C PRO A 515 24.07 5.07 -5.87
N THR A 516 24.42 4.02 -5.15
CA THR A 516 24.91 2.78 -5.75
C THR A 516 23.87 1.69 -5.60
N LEU A 517 23.42 1.09 -6.71
CA LEU A 517 22.55 -0.08 -6.67
C LEU A 517 23.27 -1.25 -6.00
N THR A 518 22.76 -1.70 -4.86
CA THR A 518 23.35 -2.80 -4.09
C THR A 518 22.85 -4.14 -4.58
N ASP A 519 21.54 -4.24 -4.80
CA ASP A 519 20.89 -5.41 -5.39
C ASP A 519 19.51 -5.06 -5.93
N SER A 520 19.02 -5.87 -6.87
CA SER A 520 17.64 -5.84 -7.35
C SER A 520 17.09 -7.27 -7.37
N PHE A 521 16.00 -7.50 -6.65
CA PHE A 521 15.29 -8.76 -6.60
C PHE A 521 14.19 -8.77 -7.67
N LEU A 522 14.24 -9.75 -8.58
CA LEU A 522 13.21 -9.94 -9.60
C LEU A 522 11.99 -10.62 -8.99
N VAL A 523 10.84 -9.94 -9.02
CA VAL A 523 9.57 -10.49 -8.56
C VAL A 523 8.95 -11.31 -9.68
N GLN A 524 8.70 -12.60 -9.41
CA GLN A 524 8.09 -13.53 -10.37
C GLN A 524 6.58 -13.34 -10.38
N ASP A 525 6.13 -12.34 -11.14
CA ASP A 525 4.72 -12.05 -11.36
C ASP A 525 4.43 -11.98 -12.87
N ASN A 526 3.49 -12.80 -13.36
CA ASN A 526 3.10 -12.87 -14.78
C ASN A 526 1.82 -12.07 -15.11
N THR A 527 1.26 -11.31 -14.17
CA THR A 527 0.06 -10.48 -14.38
C THR A 527 0.40 -9.13 -15.03
N SER A 528 -0.53 -8.17 -15.07
CA SER A 528 -0.25 -6.80 -15.54
C SER A 528 0.44 -5.91 -14.50
N GLY A 529 0.30 -6.21 -13.21
CA GLY A 529 0.89 -5.50 -12.08
C GLY A 529 2.11 -6.22 -11.50
N GLY A 530 2.46 -5.91 -10.25
CA GLY A 530 3.66 -6.41 -9.58
C GLY A 530 3.82 -5.76 -8.21
N PRO A 531 5.04 -5.74 -7.62
CA PRO A 531 5.25 -5.22 -6.29
C PRO A 531 4.99 -3.71 -6.28
N HIS A 532 4.05 -3.27 -5.45
CA HIS A 532 3.63 -1.87 -5.40
C HIS A 532 3.97 -1.24 -4.05
N TRP A 533 3.65 -1.91 -2.94
CA TRP A 533 3.91 -1.44 -1.59
C TRP A 533 4.98 -2.27 -0.89
N GLY A 534 5.62 -1.67 0.11
CA GLY A 534 6.56 -2.38 0.99
C GLY A 534 6.63 -1.80 2.40
N THR A 535 7.30 -2.54 3.29
CA THR A 535 7.63 -2.06 4.63
C THR A 535 8.92 -2.72 5.13
N PRO A 536 9.84 -1.95 5.74
CA PRO A 536 11.01 -2.54 6.39
C PRO A 536 10.65 -3.08 7.77
N ASP A 537 11.24 -4.21 8.12
CA ASP A 537 11.19 -4.74 9.48
C ASP A 537 12.11 -3.90 10.39
N ASN A 538 11.49 -3.06 11.22
CA ASN A 538 12.13 -2.23 12.23
C ASN A 538 12.23 -2.91 13.59
N PHE A 539 12.06 -4.23 13.71
CA PHE A 539 12.16 -4.95 14.96
C PHE A 539 13.29 -5.99 14.99
N THR A 540 13.78 -6.26 16.19
CA THR A 540 14.71 -7.37 16.42
C THR A 540 14.53 -7.95 17.81
N ILE A 541 14.69 -9.26 17.94
CA ILE A 541 14.61 -9.94 19.24
C ILE A 541 15.90 -9.69 20.05
N GLY A 542 15.74 -9.07 21.21
CA GLY A 542 16.81 -8.77 22.16
C GLY A 542 17.26 -9.99 22.96
N LYS A 543 18.40 -9.87 23.65
CA LYS A 543 18.90 -10.93 24.55
C LYS A 543 18.04 -11.12 25.81
N ASP A 544 17.24 -10.12 26.14
CA ASP A 544 16.21 -10.16 27.18
C ASP A 544 14.93 -10.89 26.72
N GLY A 545 14.90 -11.29 25.44
CA GLY A 545 13.80 -12.01 24.80
C GLY A 545 12.65 -11.11 24.35
N TYR A 546 12.72 -9.79 24.52
CA TYR A 546 11.71 -8.87 24.01
C TYR A 546 12.09 -8.41 22.60
N TYR A 547 11.11 -7.98 21.80
CA TYR A 547 11.42 -7.22 20.59
C TYR A 547 11.87 -5.80 20.97
N HIS A 548 12.81 -5.27 20.19
CA HIS A 548 13.29 -3.90 20.31
C HIS A 548 13.24 -3.28 18.92
N GLU A 549 12.88 -1.99 18.88
CA GLU A 549 13.03 -1.22 17.65
C GLU A 549 14.51 -1.17 17.26
N THR A 550 14.79 -1.39 15.98
CA THR A 550 16.14 -1.39 15.41
C THR A 550 16.18 -0.50 14.19
N THR A 551 17.30 0.19 14.02
CA THR A 551 17.60 0.92 12.79
C THR A 551 18.31 0.07 11.75
N ASN A 552 18.81 -1.10 12.15
CA ASN A 552 19.45 -2.06 11.26
C ASN A 552 18.41 -3.07 10.74
N VAL A 553 17.77 -2.71 9.64
CA VAL A 553 16.77 -3.52 8.94
C VAL A 553 17.42 -4.73 8.29
N THR A 554 16.83 -5.91 8.50
CA THR A 554 17.34 -7.18 7.92
C THR A 554 16.29 -7.93 7.11
N ARG A 555 15.04 -7.47 7.11
CA ARG A 555 13.94 -8.00 6.31
C ARG A 555 13.10 -6.86 5.74
N LEU A 556 12.52 -7.07 4.57
CA LEU A 556 11.52 -6.21 3.94
C LEU A 556 10.31 -7.07 3.61
N ALA A 557 9.09 -6.57 3.83
CA ALA A 557 7.89 -7.16 3.25
C ALA A 557 7.44 -6.34 2.04
N PHE A 558 6.78 -6.99 1.07
CA PHE A 558 6.15 -6.32 -0.07
C PHE A 558 4.87 -7.06 -0.51
N SER A 559 3.94 -6.34 -1.12
CA SER A 559 2.70 -6.86 -1.72
C SER A 559 2.62 -6.59 -3.22
N ASN A 560 1.99 -7.51 -3.92
CA ASN A 560 1.71 -7.42 -5.36
C ASN A 560 0.25 -7.04 -5.61
N TYR A 561 -0.09 -5.77 -5.36
CA TYR A 561 -1.40 -5.19 -5.67
C TYR A 561 -1.26 -3.67 -5.79
N PHE A 562 -1.90 -3.05 -6.79
CA PHE A 562 -1.87 -1.60 -6.96
C PHE A 562 -3.19 -0.95 -6.51
N VAL A 563 -4.17 -0.86 -7.39
CA VAL A 563 -5.47 -0.30 -7.04
C VAL A 563 -6.45 -0.77 -8.09
N ALA A 564 -7.64 -1.13 -7.66
CA ALA A 564 -8.71 -1.61 -8.52
C ALA A 564 -9.01 -0.59 -9.64
N ARG A 565 -9.66 -1.06 -10.70
CA ARG A 565 -10.12 -0.23 -11.85
C ARG A 565 -9.03 0.38 -12.74
N THR A 566 -7.74 0.30 -12.39
CA THR A 566 -6.63 0.86 -13.22
C THR A 566 -6.15 -0.05 -14.36
N ASN A 567 -6.61 -1.30 -14.42
CA ASN A 567 -6.13 -2.38 -15.31
C ASN A 567 -4.73 -2.93 -14.98
N ASN A 568 -4.06 -2.40 -13.95
CA ASN A 568 -2.81 -2.94 -13.42
C ASN A 568 -3.13 -3.73 -12.15
N ASP A 569 -2.92 -5.04 -12.21
CA ASP A 569 -3.26 -5.92 -11.11
C ASP A 569 -2.19 -6.99 -10.90
N GLY A 570 -1.81 -7.23 -9.65
CA GLY A 570 -0.72 -8.14 -9.29
C GLY A 570 -1.20 -9.57 -9.06
N ASN A 571 -0.30 -10.46 -8.68
CA ASN A 571 -0.66 -11.82 -8.28
C ASN A 571 -1.13 -11.95 -6.81
N HIS A 572 -1.36 -10.83 -6.12
CA HIS A 572 -1.85 -10.74 -4.73
C HIS A 572 -1.02 -11.52 -3.71
N GLN A 573 0.29 -11.63 -3.92
CA GLN A 573 1.20 -12.22 -2.94
C GLN A 573 1.76 -11.17 -1.98
N LEU A 574 1.93 -11.57 -0.72
CA LEU A 574 2.68 -10.87 0.30
C LEU A 574 3.93 -11.67 0.65
N CYS A 575 5.10 -11.12 0.36
CA CYS A 575 6.38 -11.79 0.48
C CYS A 575 7.30 -11.09 1.50
N ILE A 576 8.29 -11.83 2.03
CA ILE A 576 9.39 -11.26 2.82
C ILE A 576 10.71 -11.49 2.06
N LEU A 577 11.53 -10.44 1.93
CA LEU A 577 12.92 -10.51 1.49
C LEU A 577 13.85 -10.40 2.70
N ASN A 578 14.86 -11.27 2.77
CA ASN A 578 16.01 -11.12 3.66
C ASN A 578 17.04 -10.18 3.03
N ILE A 579 17.67 -9.35 3.86
CA ILE A 579 18.82 -8.51 3.50
C ILE A 579 20.07 -9.12 4.13
N SER A 580 21.02 -9.54 3.31
CA SER A 580 22.31 -10.04 3.80
C SER A 580 23.18 -8.91 4.36
N LYS A 581 24.24 -9.25 5.10
CA LYS A 581 25.22 -8.26 5.58
C LYS A 581 25.93 -7.51 4.44
N GLN A 582 25.96 -8.08 3.25
CA GLN A 582 26.51 -7.48 2.03
C GLN A 582 25.46 -6.71 1.23
N GLY A 583 24.23 -6.61 1.74
CA GLY A 583 23.12 -5.93 1.09
C GLY A 583 22.50 -6.71 -0.08
N LYS A 584 22.59 -8.04 -0.07
CA LYS A 584 21.92 -8.90 -1.06
C LYS A 584 20.50 -9.23 -0.62
N LEU A 585 19.56 -9.13 -1.55
CA LEU A 585 18.15 -9.44 -1.36
C LEU A 585 17.89 -10.89 -1.75
N SER A 586 17.15 -11.61 -0.91
CA SER A 586 16.72 -12.98 -1.20
C SER A 586 15.36 -13.26 -0.58
N LEU A 587 14.47 -13.91 -1.31
CA LEU A 587 13.18 -14.36 -0.79
C LEU A 587 13.36 -15.20 0.48
N ASP A 588 12.56 -14.94 1.52
CA ASP A 588 12.43 -15.84 2.66
C ASP A 588 11.57 -17.04 2.26
N ASP A 589 12.24 -18.12 1.86
CA ASP A 589 11.58 -19.35 1.43
C ASP A 589 10.89 -20.11 2.57
N THR A 590 11.13 -19.71 3.83
CA THR A 590 10.51 -20.30 5.02
C THR A 590 9.23 -19.59 5.46
N PHE A 591 8.91 -18.42 4.89
CA PHE A 591 7.63 -17.74 5.09
C PHE A 591 6.58 -18.37 4.18
N ILE A 592 5.92 -19.42 4.68
CA ILE A 592 5.13 -20.36 3.88
C ILE A 592 3.64 -20.17 4.14
N ASP A 593 2.90 -20.01 3.05
CA ASP A 593 1.44 -19.97 3.02
C ASP A 593 0.82 -21.32 3.42
N GLU A 594 -0.17 -21.28 4.30
CA GLU A 594 -0.82 -22.47 4.84
C GLU A 594 -1.64 -23.28 3.83
N ASN A 595 -2.11 -22.65 2.74
CA ASN A 595 -3.00 -23.27 1.77
C ASN A 595 -2.24 -23.85 0.56
N THR A 596 -1.25 -23.11 0.08
CA THR A 596 -0.47 -23.47 -1.11
C THR A 596 0.82 -24.22 -0.77
N GLY A 597 1.34 -24.06 0.45
CA GLY A 597 2.64 -24.60 0.85
C GLY A 597 3.83 -23.93 0.13
N ALA A 598 3.59 -22.84 -0.60
CA ALA A 598 4.61 -22.06 -1.29
C ALA A 598 5.10 -20.90 -0.40
N SER A 599 6.25 -20.35 -0.74
CA SER A 599 6.75 -19.11 -0.12
C SER A 599 5.86 -17.93 -0.50
N CYS A 600 5.79 -16.93 0.39
CA CYS A 600 4.84 -15.81 0.37
C CYS A 600 3.41 -16.22 0.73
N VAL A 601 2.69 -15.36 1.43
CA VAL A 601 1.25 -15.53 1.70
C VAL A 601 0.48 -15.15 0.45
N ASN A 602 -0.34 -16.07 -0.04
CA ASN A 602 -1.18 -15.87 -1.22
C ASN A 602 -2.56 -15.38 -0.77
N PHE A 603 -2.99 -14.21 -1.26
CA PHE A 603 -4.33 -13.70 -1.02
C PHE A 603 -5.36 -14.15 -2.07
N ASN A 604 -4.93 -14.81 -3.15
CA ASN A 604 -5.85 -15.51 -4.06
C ASN A 604 -6.26 -16.87 -3.45
N ARG A 605 -7.33 -16.85 -2.66
CA ARG A 605 -7.78 -17.97 -1.82
C ARG A 605 -9.27 -18.20 -1.99
N THR A 606 -9.74 -19.41 -1.73
CA THR A 606 -11.17 -19.71 -1.73
C THR A 606 -11.87 -19.26 -0.45
N SER A 607 -11.16 -19.37 0.67
CA SER A 607 -11.72 -19.22 2.01
C SER A 607 -10.76 -18.46 2.90
N TRP A 608 -11.35 -17.60 3.73
CA TRP A 608 -10.68 -16.87 4.80
C TRP A 608 -11.27 -17.24 6.16
N PRO A 609 -10.59 -16.93 7.28
CA PRO A 609 -11.17 -17.10 8.61
C PRO A 609 -12.52 -16.40 8.81
N HIS A 610 -12.80 -15.35 8.04
CA HIS A 610 -14.07 -14.61 8.07
C HIS A 610 -15.13 -15.11 7.08
N GLY A 611 -14.82 -16.08 6.21
CA GLY A 611 -15.79 -16.68 5.29
C GLY A 611 -15.23 -17.02 3.91
N ASP A 612 -16.08 -17.62 3.08
CA ASP A 612 -15.77 -18.01 1.70
C ASP A 612 -16.02 -16.83 0.75
N TYR A 613 -15.23 -15.76 0.87
CA TYR A 613 -15.35 -14.55 0.04
C TYR A 613 -14.45 -14.56 -1.21
N GLY A 614 -13.58 -15.56 -1.36
CA GLY A 614 -12.70 -15.68 -2.51
C GLY A 614 -11.41 -14.87 -2.37
N ASP A 615 -10.87 -14.44 -3.51
CA ASP A 615 -9.60 -13.72 -3.60
C ASP A 615 -9.68 -12.39 -2.83
N ALA A 616 -8.54 -11.95 -2.29
CA ALA A 616 -8.43 -10.64 -1.65
C ALA A 616 -7.20 -9.88 -2.17
N LYS A 617 -7.21 -8.57 -1.96
CA LYS A 617 -6.27 -7.62 -2.55
C LYS A 617 -5.46 -6.94 -1.43
N PRO A 618 -4.24 -7.40 -1.10
CA PRO A 618 -3.43 -6.83 -0.02
C PRO A 618 -2.70 -5.58 -0.48
N HIS A 619 -2.99 -4.42 0.10
CA HIS A 619 -2.33 -3.17 -0.27
C HIS A 619 -1.17 -2.84 0.68
N SER A 620 -1.41 -2.02 1.71
CA SER A 620 -0.38 -1.67 2.70
C SER A 620 -0.19 -2.75 3.75
N MET A 621 1.03 -2.87 4.28
CA MET A 621 1.32 -3.68 5.44
C MET A 621 2.38 -3.08 6.36
N LEU A 622 2.38 -3.55 7.61
CA LEU A 622 3.29 -3.14 8.69
C LEU A 622 3.82 -4.35 9.44
N PHE A 623 5.10 -4.32 9.83
CA PHE A 623 5.58 -5.15 10.94
C PHE A 623 5.11 -4.55 12.27
N VAL A 624 4.47 -5.36 13.11
CA VAL A 624 3.86 -4.91 14.37
C VAL A 624 4.13 -5.94 15.48
N VAL A 625 4.37 -5.46 16.68
CA VAL A 625 4.56 -6.31 17.87
C VAL A 625 3.53 -5.90 18.93
N ALA A 626 2.96 -6.85 19.67
CA ALA A 626 2.09 -6.50 20.79
C ALA A 626 2.86 -5.66 21.84
N ASP A 627 2.23 -4.65 22.44
CA ASP A 627 2.90 -3.72 23.38
C ASP A 627 3.58 -4.45 24.56
N GLU A 628 3.01 -5.58 24.98
CA GLU A 628 3.58 -6.40 26.05
C GLU A 628 4.89 -7.09 25.66
N ASP A 629 5.14 -7.29 24.37
CA ASP A 629 6.25 -8.04 23.78
C ASP A 629 7.37 -7.16 23.22
N VAL A 630 7.19 -5.84 23.14
CA VAL A 630 8.20 -4.86 22.71
C VAL A 630 8.69 -3.98 23.86
N ARG A 631 9.97 -3.61 23.90
CA ARG A 631 10.57 -2.79 24.96
C ARG A 631 11.22 -1.51 24.48
#